data_AF-A0A3D1PN93-F1
#
_entry.id   AF-A0A3D1PN93-F1
#
_cell.length_a   1.000
_cell.length_b   1.000
_cell.length_c   1.000
_cell.angle_alpha   90.00
_cell.angle_beta   90.00
_cell.angle_gamma   90.00
#
_symmetry.space_group_name_H-M   'P 1'
#
loop_
_entity.id
_entity.type
_entity.pdbx_description
1 polymer ?
#
loop_
_entity_poly.entity_id
_entity_poly.type
_entity_poly.pdbx_seq_one_letter_code
_entity_poly.pdbx_strand_id
1 'polypeptide(L)'
;MENEKVEYLINMINDMDIKDKLRLAICMSQSKWSGLIYNTKENYEKFDAMLKEVDEEYRTTIINFAKYKLVMFAMAKLMEMETTEQNKVALYLFNCLN
;
A
#
# COMPACT_ATOMS: atom_id res chain seq x y z
N MET A 1 15.71 -4.68 -16.87
CA MET A 1 15.94 -5.53 -15.67
C MET A 1 15.76 -4.78 -14.36
N GLU A 2 16.45 -3.66 -14.06
CA GLU A 2 16.41 -3.01 -12.72
C GLU A 2 15.11 -2.25 -12.35
N ASN A 3 14.19 -2.02 -13.29
CA ASN A 3 12.93 -1.29 -13.04
C ASN A 3 11.66 -2.08 -13.41
N GLU A 4 11.76 -3.28 -13.98
CA GLU A 4 10.59 -4.03 -14.47
C GLU A 4 9.65 -4.42 -13.33
N LYS A 5 10.20 -4.77 -12.16
CA LYS A 5 9.41 -5.07 -10.95
C LYS A 5 8.66 -3.84 -10.43
N VAL A 6 9.34 -2.70 -10.40
CA VAL A 6 8.76 -1.41 -9.97
C VAL A 6 7.64 -1.00 -10.91
N GLU A 7 7.89 -1.02 -12.22
CA GLU A 7 6.91 -0.68 -13.25
C GLU A 7 5.68 -1.61 -13.20
N TYR A 8 5.92 -2.92 -13.07
CA TYR A 8 4.84 -3.90 -12.93
C TYR A 8 3.93 -3.60 -11.73
N LEU A 9 4.52 -3.34 -10.55
CA LEU A 9 3.73 -3.06 -9.35
C LEU A 9 3.03 -1.69 -9.44
N ILE A 10 3.66 -0.69 -10.06
CA ILE A 10 3.03 0.62 -10.33
C ILE A 10 1.83 0.47 -11.25
N ASN A 11 1.94 -0.31 -12.33
CA ASN A 11 0.84 -0.56 -13.24
C ASN A 11 -0.32 -1.25 -12.51
N MET A 12 -0.03 -2.24 -11.67
CA MET A 12 -1.05 -2.88 -10.85
C MET A 12 -1.70 -1.92 -9.85
N ILE A 13 -0.91 -1.02 -9.23
CA ILE A 13 -1.43 0.03 -8.35
C ILE A 13 -2.34 0.98 -9.14
N ASN A 14 -2.01 1.34 -10.39
CA ASN A 14 -2.85 2.23 -11.18
C ASN A 14 -4.26 1.67 -11.38
N ASP A 15 -4.35 0.37 -11.65
CA ASP A 15 -5.61 -0.33 -11.89
C ASP A 15 -6.43 -0.57 -10.62
N MET A 16 -5.86 -0.42 -9.42
CA MET A 16 -6.59 -0.56 -8.16
C MET A 16 -7.61 0.57 -7.95
N ASP A 17 -8.73 0.23 -7.32
CA ASP A 17 -9.65 1.25 -6.81
C ASP A 17 -9.03 2.01 -5.61
N ILE A 18 -9.67 3.11 -5.23
CA ILE A 18 -9.17 3.96 -4.14
C ILE A 18 -9.07 3.23 -2.81
N LYS A 19 -9.98 2.30 -2.53
CA LYS A 19 -10.02 1.58 -1.25
C LYS A 19 -8.87 0.59 -1.16
N ASP A 20 -8.58 -0.11 -2.25
CA ASP A 20 -7.46 -1.05 -2.32
C ASP A 20 -6.11 -0.33 -2.31
N LYS A 21 -5.99 0.85 -2.95
CA LYS A 21 -4.81 1.74 -2.81
C LYS A 21 -4.59 2.14 -1.34
N LEU A 22 -5.64 2.59 -0.65
CA LEU A 22 -5.57 2.95 0.77
C LEU A 22 -5.19 1.76 1.65
N ARG A 23 -5.79 0.58 1.42
CA ARG A 23 -5.44 -0.67 2.13
C ARG A 23 -3.97 -1.03 1.93
N LEU A 24 -3.46 -0.96 0.70
CA LEU A 24 -2.06 -1.22 0.42
C LEU A 24 -1.14 -0.23 1.15
N ALA A 25 -1.47 1.06 1.13
CA ALA A 25 -0.69 2.10 1.80
C ALA A 25 -0.66 1.89 3.33
N ILE A 26 -1.78 1.47 3.92
CA ILE A 26 -1.88 1.07 5.32
C ILE A 26 -0.98 -0.15 5.60
N CYS A 27 -1.07 -1.21 4.80
CA CYS A 27 -0.24 -2.41 4.95
C CYS A 27 1.26 -2.09 4.85
N MET A 28 1.66 -1.24 3.90
CA MET A 28 3.04 -0.78 3.74
C MET A 28 3.51 0.00 4.97
N SER A 29 2.67 0.90 5.48
CA SER A 29 3.00 1.74 6.65
C SER A 29 3.07 0.95 7.96
N GLN A 30 2.37 -0.17 8.08
CA GLN A 30 2.45 -1.04 9.26
C GLN A 30 3.54 -2.12 9.18
N SER A 31 4.09 -2.37 7.99
CA SER A 31 5.04 -3.46 7.79
C SER A 31 6.36 -3.19 8.49
N LYS A 32 6.70 -4.06 9.45
CA LYS A 32 8.03 -4.06 10.10
C LYS A 32 9.15 -4.54 9.16
N TRP A 33 8.79 -5.14 8.04
CA TRP A 33 9.71 -5.80 7.12
C TRP A 33 9.99 -4.99 5.86
N SER A 34 9.30 -3.87 5.65
CA SER A 34 9.57 -2.97 4.55
C SER A 34 10.71 -2.01 4.90
N GLY A 35 11.63 -1.77 3.96
CA GLY A 35 12.73 -0.81 4.12
C GLY A 35 12.34 0.63 3.82
N LEU A 36 11.12 1.05 4.22
CA LEU A 36 10.59 2.39 3.92
C LEU A 36 11.30 3.46 4.74
N ILE A 37 11.69 4.55 4.07
CA ILE A 37 12.36 5.70 4.71
C ILE A 37 11.38 6.83 5.11
N TYR A 38 10.09 6.63 4.86
CA TYR A 38 9.03 7.61 5.12
C TYR A 38 8.51 7.53 6.56
N ASN A 39 7.82 8.57 7.02
CA ASN A 39 7.15 8.57 8.33
C ASN A 39 5.94 7.63 8.30
N THR A 40 6.20 6.35 8.56
CA THR A 40 5.21 5.28 8.49
C THR A 40 4.07 5.46 9.49
N LYS A 41 4.33 6.06 10.66
CA LYS A 41 3.28 6.33 11.66
C LYS A 41 2.28 7.37 11.16
N GLU A 42 2.77 8.50 10.68
CA GLU A 42 1.93 9.60 10.15
C GLU A 42 1.17 9.16 8.90
N ASN A 43 1.84 8.45 7.99
CA ASN A 43 1.21 7.88 6.80
C ASN A 43 0.11 6.89 7.16
N TYR A 44 0.35 6.00 8.13
CA TYR A 44 -0.68 5.09 8.62
C TYR A 44 -1.91 5.83 9.15
N GLU A 45 -1.71 6.80 10.04
CA GLU A 45 -2.81 7.58 10.64
C GLU A 45 -3.61 8.33 9.56
N LYS A 46 -2.92 8.91 8.58
CA LYS A 46 -3.55 9.58 7.43
C LYS A 46 -4.41 8.63 6.60
N PHE A 47 -3.83 7.54 6.11
CA PHE A 47 -4.54 6.64 5.19
C PHE A 47 -5.64 5.83 5.89
N ASP A 48 -5.46 5.50 7.18
CA ASP A 48 -6.50 4.89 8.00
C ASP A 48 -7.72 5.80 8.17
N ALA A 49 -7.50 7.10 8.42
CA ALA A 49 -8.58 8.08 8.48
C ALA A 49 -9.33 8.19 7.12
N MET A 50 -8.58 8.32 6.02
CA MET A 50 -9.16 8.39 4.67
C MET A 50 -9.99 7.13 4.33
N LEU A 51 -9.50 5.93 4.68
CA LEU A 51 -10.24 4.70 4.39
C LEU A 51 -11.52 4.59 5.22
N LYS A 52 -11.50 5.03 6.49
CA LYS A 52 -12.70 5.07 7.35
C LYS A 52 -13.79 6.01 6.83
N GLU A 53 -13.43 7.05 6.08
CA GLU A 53 -14.39 7.98 5.48
C GLU A 53 -15.12 7.37 4.27
N VAL A 54 -14.42 6.55 3.47
CA VAL A 54 -14.94 6.01 2.20
C VAL A 54 -15.40 4.54 2.29
N ASP A 55 -15.08 3.84 3.39
CA ASP A 55 -15.39 2.44 3.58
C ASP A 55 -16.03 2.17 4.95
N GLU A 56 -17.36 2.05 4.94
CA GLU A 56 -18.16 1.81 6.15
C GLU A 56 -17.89 0.44 6.79
N GLU A 57 -17.62 -0.60 5.98
CA GLU A 57 -17.25 -1.93 6.49
C GLU A 57 -15.93 -1.83 7.26
N TYR A 58 -14.94 -1.12 6.70
CA TYR A 58 -13.66 -0.88 7.36
C TYR A 58 -13.78 -0.08 8.65
N ARG A 59 -14.65 0.93 8.68
CA ARG A 59 -14.88 1.74 9.87
C ARG A 59 -15.51 0.96 11.03
N THR A 60 -16.39 0.01 10.72
CA THR A 60 -17.30 -0.59 11.72
C THR A 60 -16.96 -2.02 12.10
N THR A 61 -16.06 -2.69 11.36
CA THR A 61 -15.76 -4.11 11.57
C THR A 61 -14.27 -4.39 11.74
N ILE A 62 -13.93 -5.49 12.43
CA ILE A 62 -12.58 -6.04 12.42
C ILE A 62 -12.37 -6.68 11.04
N ILE A 63 -11.61 -6.01 10.20
CA ILE A 63 -11.36 -6.48 8.85
C ILE A 63 -10.28 -7.56 8.81
N ASN A 64 -10.61 -8.64 8.09
CA ASN A 64 -9.65 -9.65 7.71
C ASN A 64 -9.00 -9.25 6.36
N PHE A 65 -7.76 -8.76 6.41
CA PHE A 65 -7.01 -8.38 5.21
C PHE A 65 -6.78 -9.55 4.23
N ALA A 66 -6.88 -10.81 4.67
CA ALA A 66 -6.82 -11.97 3.77
C ALA A 66 -7.96 -12.01 2.74
N LYS A 67 -9.05 -11.24 2.94
CA LYS A 67 -10.10 -11.05 1.94
C LYS A 67 -9.60 -10.29 0.70
N TYR A 68 -8.64 -9.37 0.87
CA TYR A 68 -8.15 -8.50 -0.21
C TYR A 68 -6.94 -9.12 -0.89
N LYS A 69 -7.19 -10.15 -1.70
CA LYS A 69 -6.15 -10.94 -2.38
C LYS A 69 -5.22 -10.09 -3.24
N LEU A 70 -5.76 -9.05 -3.90
CA LEU A 70 -4.97 -8.14 -4.74
C LEU A 70 -3.97 -7.33 -3.90
N VAL A 71 -4.39 -6.79 -2.76
CA VAL A 71 -3.53 -6.07 -1.82
C VAL A 71 -2.45 -6.99 -1.25
N MET A 72 -2.80 -8.22 -0.88
CA MET A 72 -1.83 -9.20 -0.40
C MET A 72 -0.79 -9.58 -1.48
N PHE A 73 -1.23 -9.74 -2.73
CA PHE A 73 -0.35 -10.02 -3.85
C PHE A 73 0.59 -8.85 -4.15
N ALA A 74 0.09 -7.61 -4.10
CA ALA A 74 0.89 -6.39 -4.21
C ALA A 74 1.98 -6.32 -3.15
N MET A 75 1.60 -6.60 -1.90
CA MET A 75 2.54 -6.63 -0.78
C MET A 75 3.60 -7.73 -0.97
N ALA A 76 3.20 -8.93 -1.40
CA ALA A 76 4.15 -10.00 -1.69
C ALA A 76 5.16 -9.60 -2.78
N LYS A 77 4.72 -8.92 -3.84
CA LYS A 77 5.61 -8.40 -4.88
C LYS A 77 6.55 -7.32 -4.37
N LEU A 78 6.06 -6.42 -3.51
CA LEU A 78 6.89 -5.40 -2.86
C LEU A 78 7.99 -6.04 -2.00
N MET A 79 7.69 -7.15 -1.31
CA MET A 79 8.66 -7.87 -0.46
C MET A 79 9.77 -8.56 -1.27
N GLU A 80 9.59 -8.81 -2.56
CA GLU A 80 10.61 -9.36 -3.48
C GLU A 80 11.59 -8.28 -4.00
N MET A 81 11.37 -7.01 -3.64
CA MET A 81 12.13 -5.85 -4.13
C MET A 81 13.19 -5.39 -3.12
N GLU A 82 14.24 -4.74 -3.63
CA GLU A 82 15.21 -4.05 -2.80
C GLU A 82 14.61 -2.80 -2.15
N THR A 83 15.23 -2.30 -1.08
CA THR A 83 14.71 -1.14 -0.33
C THR A 83 14.54 0.10 -1.21
N THR A 84 15.46 0.34 -2.16
CA THR A 84 15.38 1.47 -3.10
C THR A 84 14.14 1.36 -4.00
N GLU A 85 13.85 0.18 -4.53
CA GLU A 85 12.67 -0.13 -5.33
C GLU A 85 11.37 0.01 -4.52
N GLN A 86 11.35 -0.53 -3.29
CA GLN A 86 10.20 -0.41 -2.38
C GLN A 86 9.84 1.05 -2.13
N ASN A 87 10.84 1.90 -1.91
CA ASN A 87 10.63 3.33 -1.68
C ASN A 87 10.12 4.06 -2.93
N LYS A 88 10.54 3.67 -4.15
CA LYS A 88 9.97 4.22 -5.40
C LYS A 88 8.47 3.90 -5.50
N VAL A 89 8.09 2.65 -5.24
CA VAL A 89 6.68 2.22 -5.26
C VAL A 89 5.87 2.94 -4.19
N ALA A 90 6.41 3.05 -2.97
CA ALA A 90 5.76 3.76 -1.86
C ALA A 90 5.52 5.24 -2.20
N LEU A 91 6.54 5.92 -2.74
CA LEU A 91 6.44 7.30 -3.17
C LEU A 91 5.32 7.50 -4.19
N TYR A 92 5.24 6.60 -5.18
CA TYR A 92 4.20 6.63 -6.20
C TYR A 92 2.81 6.47 -5.57
N LEU A 93 2.60 5.41 -4.78
CA LEU A 93 1.33 5.13 -4.13
C LEU A 93 0.87 6.28 -3.24
N PHE A 94 1.78 6.84 -2.41
CA PHE A 94 1.45 7.93 -1.51
C PHE A 94 1.07 9.20 -2.28
N ASN A 95 1.71 9.47 -3.42
CA ASN A 95 1.33 10.59 -4.28
C ASN A 95 -0.02 10.38 -4.97
N CYS A 96 -0.41 9.14 -5.29
CA CYS A 96 -1.76 8.85 -5.81
C CYS A 96 -2.88 9.06 -4.78
N LEU A 97 -2.54 9.10 -3.49
CA LEU A 97 -3.45 9.24 -2.36
C LEU A 97 -3.41 10.64 -1.72
N ASN A 98 -2.58 11.54 -2.25
CA ASN A 98 -2.45 12.92 -1.79
C ASN A 98 -3.44 13.87 -2.48
#